data_AF-A0A0Q8NR53-F1
#
_entry.id   AF-A0A0Q8NR53-F1
#
_cell.length_a   1.000
_cell.length_b   1.000
_cell.length_c   1.000
_cell.angle_alpha   90.00
_cell.angle_beta   90.00
_cell.angle_gamma   90.00
#
_symmetry.space_group_name_H-M   'P 1'
#
loop_
_entity.id
_entity.type
_entity.pdbx_description
1 polymer ?
#
loop_
_entity_poly.entity_id
_entity_poly.type
_entity_poly.pdbx_seq_one_letter_code
_entity_poly.pdbx_strand_id
1 'polypeptide(L)'
;MHNNQKINELLFQKFNSNICILGNFSKSKYTSILDVDNGTNFIISDNLIYSFKDHERHRWLTVVNSFQANGEEYFPNIGDHYTLDSGIKYSFTTKEEIVEMAVAYFSKHVSIS
;
A
#
# COMPACT_ATOMS: atom_id res chain seq x y z
N MET A 1 6.77 1.68 16.11
CA MET A 1 7.35 3.03 15.94
C MET A 1 8.41 3.11 14.84
N HIS A 2 9.39 2.19 14.79
CA HIS A 2 10.49 2.21 13.81
C HIS A 2 10.04 2.23 12.33
N ASN A 3 8.96 1.51 12.00
CA ASN A 3 8.52 1.34 10.63
C ASN A 3 7.83 2.59 10.02
N ASN A 4 7.18 3.42 10.83
CA ASN A 4 6.60 4.69 10.34
C ASN A 4 7.69 5.70 9.95
N GLN A 5 8.82 5.72 10.67
CA GLN A 5 9.98 6.55 10.30
C GLN A 5 10.56 6.10 8.97
N LYS A 6 10.72 4.78 8.76
CA LYS A 6 11.22 4.21 7.50
C LYS A 6 10.33 4.53 6.29
N ILE A 7 9.00 4.57 6.45
CA ILE A 7 8.12 5.04 5.37
C ILE A 7 8.37 6.50 5.04
N ASN A 8 8.47 7.35 6.06
CA ASN A 8 8.75 8.76 5.80
C ASN A 8 10.07 8.91 5.06
N GLU A 9 11.10 8.16 5.44
CA GLU A 9 12.37 8.11 4.72
C GLU A 9 12.17 7.71 3.25
N LEU A 10 11.43 6.63 2.97
CA LEU A 10 11.13 6.19 1.59
C LEU A 10 10.43 7.27 0.76
N LEU A 11 9.55 8.06 1.36
CA LEU A 11 8.84 9.16 0.68
C LEU A 11 9.74 10.35 0.30
N PHE A 12 10.96 10.43 0.84
CA PHE A 12 11.93 11.49 0.52
C PHE A 12 13.17 10.97 -0.22
N GLN A 13 13.21 9.70 -0.59
CA GLN A 13 14.37 9.07 -1.23
C GLN A 13 14.36 9.16 -2.76
N LYS A 14 15.54 8.98 -3.34
CA LYS A 14 15.72 8.75 -4.78
C LYS A 14 15.77 7.25 -5.06
N PHE A 15 15.02 6.83 -6.06
CA PHE A 15 14.97 5.44 -6.51
C PHE A 15 15.79 5.25 -7.79
N ASN A 16 16.41 4.08 -7.92
CA ASN A 16 17.19 3.69 -9.12
C ASN A 16 16.33 3.14 -10.26
N SER A 17 15.07 2.80 -9.99
CA SER A 17 14.10 2.25 -10.95
C SER A 17 13.02 3.29 -11.29
N ASN A 18 12.11 2.94 -12.21
CA ASN A 18 10.93 3.75 -12.56
C ASN A 18 9.90 3.75 -11.40
N ILE A 19 10.31 4.29 -10.26
CA ILE A 19 9.44 4.50 -9.11
C ILE A 19 9.01 5.96 -9.07
N CYS A 20 7.70 6.18 -9.01
CA CYS A 20 7.10 7.50 -8.86
C CYS A 20 6.48 7.65 -7.47
N ILE A 21 6.77 8.77 -6.82
CA ILE A 21 6.01 9.21 -5.65
C ILE A 21 4.96 10.23 -6.13
N LEU A 22 3.69 9.90 -5.91
CA LEU A 22 2.55 10.76 -6.24
C LEU A 22 1.93 11.29 -4.95
N GLY A 23 1.96 12.61 -4.79
CA GLY A 23 1.42 13.32 -3.62
C GLY A 23 2.47 13.63 -2.55
N ASN A 24 2.19 14.67 -1.75
CA ASN A 24 2.90 14.97 -0.51
C ASN A 24 1.88 14.84 0.63
N PHE A 25 2.24 14.07 1.67
CA PHE A 25 1.41 13.76 2.85
C PHE A 25 0.76 15.01 3.47
N SER A 26 1.41 16.16 3.38
CA SER A 26 0.91 17.43 3.93
C SER A 26 -0.21 18.11 3.12
N LYS A 27 -0.41 17.77 1.84
CA LYS A 27 -1.33 18.49 0.94
C LYS A 27 -2.23 17.61 0.07
N SER A 28 -2.02 16.29 0.07
CA SER A 28 -2.69 15.35 -0.84
C SER A 28 -3.63 14.43 -0.06
N LYS A 29 -4.82 14.15 -0.60
CA LYS A 29 -5.76 13.16 -0.03
C LYS A 29 -5.17 11.75 0.03
N TYR A 30 -4.15 11.50 -0.78
CA TYR A 30 -3.39 10.28 -0.80
C TYR A 30 -1.92 10.59 -1.11
N THR A 31 -1.03 9.79 -0.54
CA THR A 31 0.37 9.69 -0.96
C THR A 31 0.62 8.28 -1.42
N SER A 32 1.28 8.10 -2.56
CA SER A 32 1.59 6.77 -3.07
C SER A 32 3.01 6.64 -3.60
N ILE A 33 3.61 5.47 -3.40
CA ILE A 33 4.84 5.03 -4.06
C ILE A 33 4.42 3.95 -5.07
N LEU A 34 4.76 4.15 -6.34
CA LEU A 34 4.42 3.25 -7.44
C LEU A 34 5.71 2.81 -8.13
N ASP A 35 5.97 1.50 -8.16
CA ASP A 35 6.88 0.88 -9.12
C ASP A 35 6.12 0.62 -10.41
N VAL A 36 6.43 1.39 -11.46
CA VAL A 36 5.71 1.34 -12.73
C VAL A 36 5.96 0.03 -13.47
N ASP A 37 7.17 -0.52 -13.36
CA ASP A 37 7.59 -1.68 -14.13
C ASP A 37 6.90 -2.96 -13.61
N ASN A 38 6.80 -3.09 -12.28
CA ASN A 38 6.16 -4.25 -11.64
C ASN A 38 4.67 -4.02 -11.30
N GLY A 39 4.20 -2.78 -11.43
CA GLY A 39 2.86 -2.39 -11.01
C GLY A 39 2.64 -2.44 -9.50
N THR A 40 3.67 -2.72 -8.69
CA THR A 40 3.61 -2.74 -7.22
C THR A 40 3.37 -1.33 -6.70
N ASN A 41 2.42 -1.16 -5.77
CA ASN A 41 2.19 0.14 -5.18
C ASN A 41 1.89 0.11 -3.69
N PHE A 42 2.25 1.20 -3.04
CA PHE A 42 1.91 1.49 -1.66
C PHE A 42 1.16 2.82 -1.62
N ILE A 43 0.06 2.88 -0.88
CA ILE A 43 -0.82 4.06 -0.80
C ILE A 43 -1.17 4.32 0.67
N ILE A 44 -1.10 5.59 1.07
CA ILE A 44 -1.61 6.10 2.34
C ILE A 44 -2.67 7.14 2.02
N SER A 45 -3.88 6.98 2.54
CA SER A 45 -4.92 8.01 2.47
C SER A 45 -4.89 8.96 3.68
N ASP A 46 -5.52 10.12 3.53
CA ASP A 46 -5.79 11.09 4.61
C ASP A 46 -6.58 10.48 5.79
N ASN A 47 -7.53 9.60 5.50
CA ASN A 47 -8.29 8.82 6.50
C ASN A 47 -7.49 7.66 7.13
N LEU A 48 -6.16 7.67 7.01
CA LEU A 48 -5.25 6.66 7.56
C LEU A 48 -5.51 5.24 7.03
N ILE A 49 -6.06 5.10 5.81
CA ILE A 49 -6.14 3.82 5.13
C ILE A 49 -4.78 3.55 4.48
N TYR A 50 -4.18 2.41 4.81
CA TYR A 50 -2.93 1.96 4.20
C TYR A 50 -3.25 0.83 3.25
N SER A 51 -2.66 0.85 2.05
CA SER A 51 -2.77 -0.24 1.09
C SER A 51 -1.43 -0.57 0.48
N PHE A 52 -1.16 -1.86 0.31
CA PHE A 52 -0.06 -2.36 -0.49
C PHE A 52 -0.60 -3.30 -1.55
N LYS A 53 -0.15 -3.16 -2.80
CA LYS A 53 -0.46 -4.08 -3.89
C LYS A 53 0.83 -4.61 -4.45
N ASP A 54 0.95 -5.92 -4.56
CA ASP A 54 2.09 -6.57 -5.21
C ASP A 54 1.91 -6.69 -6.74
N HIS A 55 2.91 -7.28 -7.38
CA HIS A 55 2.92 -7.57 -8.81
C HIS A 55 1.93 -8.67 -9.22
N GLU A 56 1.50 -9.53 -8.29
CA GLU A 56 0.52 -10.61 -8.51
C GLU A 56 -0.93 -10.15 -8.37
N ARG A 57 -1.14 -8.83 -8.21
CA ARG A 57 -2.47 -8.20 -8.00
C ARG A 57 -3.12 -8.60 -6.68
N HIS A 58 -2.36 -9.08 -5.70
CA HIS A 58 -2.82 -9.16 -4.33
C HIS A 58 -2.75 -7.77 -3.69
N ARG A 59 -3.79 -7.40 -2.95
CA ARG A 59 -3.90 -6.13 -2.27
C ARG A 59 -4.16 -6.35 -0.80
N TRP A 60 -3.27 -5.80 0.03
CA TRP A 60 -3.48 -5.65 1.45
C TRP A 60 -4.05 -4.28 1.75
N LEU A 61 -4.98 -4.22 2.69
CA LEU A 61 -5.67 -2.99 3.09
C LEU A 61 -5.86 -3.01 4.61
N THR A 62 -5.73 -1.85 5.26
CA THR A 62 -6.22 -1.71 6.64
C THR A 62 -7.70 -2.00 6.71
N VAL A 63 -8.17 -2.53 7.83
CA VAL A 63 -9.62 -2.71 8.05
C VAL A 63 -10.36 -1.40 7.83
N VAL A 64 -11.41 -1.45 7.00
CA VAL A 64 -12.32 -0.35 6.71
C VAL A 64 -13.70 -0.66 7.29
N ASN A 65 -14.52 0.37 7.51
CA ASN A 65 -15.86 0.20 8.07
C ASN A 65 -16.74 -0.67 7.17
N SER A 66 -16.66 -0.49 5.85
CA SER A 66 -17.32 -1.38 4.90
C SER A 66 -16.51 -1.54 3.62
N PHE A 67 -16.66 -2.70 3.00
CA PHE A 67 -15.95 -3.08 1.79
C PHE A 67 -16.95 -3.62 0.77
N GLN A 68 -16.94 -3.03 -0.43
CA GLN A 68 -17.81 -3.43 -1.53
C GLN A 68 -17.06 -4.41 -2.43
N ALA A 69 -17.60 -5.61 -2.59
CA ALA A 69 -17.05 -6.63 -3.48
C ALA A 69 -18.16 -7.39 -4.19
N ASN A 70 -18.01 -7.59 -5.51
CA ASN A 70 -18.93 -8.36 -6.35
C ASN A 70 -20.42 -7.98 -6.19
N GLY A 71 -20.70 -6.69 -5.94
CA GLY A 71 -22.05 -6.17 -5.76
C GLY A 71 -22.64 -6.30 -4.35
N GLU A 72 -21.86 -6.82 -3.39
CA GLU A 72 -22.26 -6.96 -1.99
C GLU A 72 -21.39 -6.10 -1.05
N GLU A 73 -21.97 -5.72 0.09
CA GLU A 73 -21.28 -5.01 1.16
C GLU A 73 -20.85 -5.97 2.27
N TYR A 74 -19.59 -5.86 2.67
CA TYR A 74 -18.99 -6.63 3.74
C TYR A 74 -18.41 -5.72 4.83
N PHE A 75 -18.28 -6.26 6.04
CA PHE A 75 -17.70 -5.59 7.20
C PHE A 75 -16.45 -6.37 7.62
N PRO A 76 -15.30 -6.10 6.98
CA PRO A 76 -14.12 -6.95 7.11
C PRO A 76 -13.48 -6.83 8.49
N ASN A 77 -12.84 -7.92 8.92
CA ASN A 77 -11.97 -7.99 10.08
C ASN A 77 -10.53 -8.29 9.65
N ILE A 78 -9.58 -8.16 10.59
CA ILE A 78 -8.20 -8.59 10.36
C ILE A 78 -8.19 -10.09 10.03
N GLY A 79 -7.51 -10.46 8.96
CA GLY A 79 -7.44 -11.83 8.46
C GLY A 79 -8.53 -12.19 7.45
N ASP A 80 -9.50 -11.32 7.20
CA ASP A 80 -10.49 -11.57 6.16
C ASP A 80 -9.87 -11.41 4.76
N HIS A 81 -10.37 -12.22 3.83
CA HIS A 81 -9.95 -12.23 2.44
C HIS A 81 -11.14 -12.24 1.49
N TYR A 82 -11.06 -11.45 0.43
CA TYR A 82 -12.10 -11.36 -0.59
C TYR A 82 -11.46 -11.40 -1.98
N THR A 83 -12.03 -12.19 -2.88
CA THR A 83 -11.59 -12.23 -4.28
C THR A 83 -12.67 -11.61 -5.15
N LEU A 84 -12.31 -10.54 -5.85
CA LEU A 84 -13.21 -9.92 -6.83
C LEU A 84 -13.35 -10.83 -8.05
N ASP A 85 -14.46 -10.72 -8.78
CA ASP A 85 -14.68 -11.41 -10.06
C ASP A 85 -13.57 -11.10 -11.09
N SER A 86 -12.91 -9.95 -10.94
CA SER A 86 -11.73 -9.54 -11.72
C SER A 86 -10.43 -10.31 -11.39
N GLY A 87 -10.46 -11.20 -10.40
CA GLY A 87 -9.32 -11.97 -9.89
C GLY A 87 -8.43 -11.24 -8.89
N ILE A 88 -8.74 -9.98 -8.55
CA ILE A 88 -7.99 -9.22 -7.53
C ILE A 88 -8.34 -9.77 -6.14
N LYS A 89 -7.32 -10.10 -5.35
CA LYS A 89 -7.51 -10.56 -3.97
C LYS A 89 -7.24 -9.43 -3.01
N TYR A 90 -8.17 -9.21 -2.08
CA TYR A 90 -8.07 -8.28 -0.99
C TYR A 90 -7.82 -9.04 0.30
N SER A 91 -6.86 -8.58 1.09
CA SER A 91 -6.50 -9.11 2.40
C SER A 91 -6.55 -7.97 3.41
N PHE A 92 -7.35 -8.14 4.46
CA PHE A 92 -7.50 -7.12 5.49
C PHE A 92 -6.52 -7.36 6.63
N THR A 93 -5.67 -6.38 6.93
CA THR A 93 -4.66 -6.54 7.97
C THR A 93 -4.33 -5.22 8.69
N THR A 94 -3.35 -5.26 9.59
CA THR A 94 -2.87 -4.12 10.35
C THR A 94 -2.08 -3.15 9.48
N LYS A 95 -2.04 -1.89 9.94
CA LYS A 95 -1.16 -0.88 9.34
C LYS A 95 0.29 -1.34 9.37
N GLU A 96 0.73 -1.89 10.50
CA GLU A 96 2.12 -2.27 10.76
C GLU A 96 2.63 -3.28 9.73
N GLU A 97 1.83 -4.29 9.41
CA GLU A 97 2.17 -5.29 8.40
C GLU A 97 2.24 -4.68 6.99
N ILE A 98 1.28 -3.81 6.64
CA ILE A 98 1.28 -3.13 5.33
C ILE A 98 2.51 -2.25 5.16
N VAL A 99 2.87 -1.52 6.22
CA VAL A 99 4.09 -0.72 6.25
C VAL A 99 5.33 -1.59 6.12
N GLU A 100 5.39 -2.72 6.83
CA GLU A 100 6.52 -3.65 6.76
C GLU A 100 6.69 -4.21 5.34
N MET A 101 5.60 -4.60 4.68
CA MET A 101 5.61 -5.04 3.28
C MET A 101 6.13 -3.94 2.34
N ALA A 102 5.64 -2.71 2.49
CA ALA A 102 6.08 -1.59 1.67
C ALA A 102 7.58 -1.30 1.86
N VAL A 103 8.06 -1.29 3.11
CA VAL A 103 9.48 -1.08 3.42
C VAL A 103 10.34 -2.21 2.83
N ALA A 104 9.97 -3.46 3.07
CA ALA A 104 10.71 -4.62 2.59
C ALA A 104 10.82 -4.66 1.06
N TYR A 105 9.79 -4.20 0.35
CA TYR A 105 9.80 -4.09 -1.10
C TYR A 105 10.64 -2.90 -1.56
N PHE A 106 10.23 -1.67 -1.23
CA PHE A 106 10.79 -0.46 -1.84
C PHE A 106 12.23 -0.16 -1.40
N SER A 107 12.64 -0.59 -0.21
CA SER A 107 14.05 -0.42 0.23
C SER A 107 15.06 -1.13 -0.67
N LYS A 108 14.65 -2.14 -1.45
CA LYS A 108 15.53 -2.82 -2.42
C LYS A 108 15.83 -1.99 -3.67
N HIS A 109 14.99 -0.98 -3.94
CA HIS A 109 15.08 -0.13 -5.13
C HIS A 109 15.66 1.25 -4.84
N VAL A 110 15.95 1.51 -3.56
CA VAL A 110 16.61 2.72 -3.11
C VAL A 110 17.99 2.79 -3.72
N SER A 111 18.30 3.95 -4.29
CA SER A 111 19.64 4.18 -4.83
C SER A 111 20.62 4.43 -3.69
N ILE A 112 21.59 3.52 -3.53
CA ILE A 112 22.70 3.74 -2.61
C ILE A 112 23.64 4.72 -3.31
N SER A 113 23.72 5.94 -2.78
CA SER A 113 24.73 6.93 -3.13
C SER A 113 26.07 6.59 -2.48
#